data_AF-A0A0F8Z9V1-F1
#
_entry.id   AF-A0A0F8Z9V1-F1
#
_cell.length_a   1.000
_cell.length_b   1.000
_cell.length_c   1.000
_cell.angle_alpha   90.00
_cell.angle_beta   90.00
_cell.angle_gamma   90.00
#
_symmetry.space_group_name_H-M   'P 1'
#
loop_
_entity.id
_entity.type
_entity.pdbx_description
1 polymer ?
#
loop_
_entity_poly.entity_id
_entity_poly.type
_entity_poly.pdbx_seq_one_letter_code
_entity_poly.pdbx_strand_id
1 'polypeptide(L)'
;MPVQFDKEVLSLEKDMIVFRRYIHQHPELGFQEENTASYIEENIKSFGLKSARLAKTGVVVTIPGKTQKTLGIRADIDALPVQ
;
A
#
# COMPACT_ATOMS: atom_id res chain seq x y z
N MET A 1 4.95 -14.15 21.72
CA MET A 1 3.48 -14.32 21.57
C MET A 1 3.18 -14.43 20.10
N PRO A 2 2.38 -15.41 19.64
CA PRO A 2 1.87 -15.38 18.29
C PRO A 2 0.98 -14.15 18.12
N VAL A 3 1.18 -13.42 17.01
CA VAL A 3 0.28 -12.32 16.65
C VAL A 3 -1.05 -12.94 16.25
N GLN A 4 -2.10 -12.63 17.00
CA GLN A 4 -3.45 -13.08 16.71
C GLN A 4 -4.12 -11.99 15.85
N PHE A 5 -4.47 -12.31 14.61
CA PHE A 5 -5.22 -11.41 13.76
C PHE A 5 -6.73 -11.63 13.94
N ASP A 6 -7.49 -10.53 13.86
CA ASP A 6 -8.95 -10.59 13.87
C ASP A 6 -9.48 -11.30 12.62
N LYS A 7 -10.68 -11.90 12.71
CA LYS A 7 -11.28 -12.68 11.61
C LYS A 7 -11.47 -11.84 10.35
N GLU A 8 -11.75 -10.56 10.51
CA GLU A 8 -11.89 -9.60 9.44
C GLU A 8 -10.58 -9.45 8.66
N VAL A 9 -9.43 -9.42 9.34
CA VAL A 9 -8.11 -9.33 8.69
C VAL A 9 -7.80 -10.61 7.92
N LEU A 10 -8.09 -11.77 8.51
CA LEU A 10 -7.92 -13.07 7.84
C LEU A 10 -8.79 -13.19 6.58
N SER A 11 -9.96 -12.55 6.57
CA SER A 11 -10.85 -12.56 5.40
C SER A 11 -10.27 -11.85 4.17
N LEU A 12 -9.29 -10.95 4.37
CA LEU A 12 -8.62 -10.17 3.32
C LEU A 12 -7.44 -10.93 2.66
N GLU A 13 -7.12 -12.15 3.11
CA GLU A 13 -5.95 -12.91 2.63
C GLU A 13 -5.91 -13.03 1.10
N LYS A 14 -7.04 -13.34 0.47
CA LYS A 14 -7.11 -13.52 -0.98
C LYS A 14 -6.79 -12.22 -1.73
N ASP A 15 -7.32 -11.10 -1.25
CA ASP A 15 -7.10 -9.79 -1.86
C ASP A 15 -5.63 -9.35 -1.69
N MET A 16 -5.05 -9.60 -0.52
CA MET A 16 -3.62 -9.37 -0.26
C MET A 16 -2.72 -10.19 -1.19
N ILE A 17 -3.06 -11.47 -1.43
CA ILE A 17 -2.33 -12.33 -2.36
C ILE A 17 -2.41 -11.79 -3.80
N VAL A 18 -3.60 -11.36 -4.24
CA VAL A 18 -3.80 -10.79 -5.58
C VAL A 18 -2.99 -9.51 -5.74
N PHE A 19 -3.09 -8.59 -4.78
CA PHE A 19 -2.34 -7.33 -4.75
C PHE A 19 -0.83 -7.58 -4.82
N ARG A 20 -0.31 -8.48 -3.98
CA ARG A 20 1.12 -8.86 -3.98
C ARG A 20 1.55 -9.45 -5.32
N ARG A 21 0.73 -10.33 -5.91
CA ARG A 21 1.05 -10.94 -7.22
C ARG A 21 1.10 -9.90 -8.33
N TYR A 22 0.19 -8.93 -8.34
CA TYR A 22 0.21 -7.84 -9.31
C TYR A 22 1.50 -7.04 -9.22
N ILE A 23 1.85 -6.53 -8.03
CA ILE A 23 3.07 -5.71 -7.86
C ILE A 23 4.32 -6.53 -8.19
N HIS A 24 4.37 -7.80 -7.77
CA HIS A 24 5.52 -8.67 -8.05
C HIS A 24 5.70 -8.99 -9.55
N GLN A 25 4.63 -8.94 -10.35
CA GLN A 25 4.69 -9.10 -11.80
C GLN A 25 5.06 -7.82 -12.56
N HIS A 26 4.95 -6.65 -11.90
CA HIS A 26 5.23 -5.34 -12.48
C HIS A 26 6.26 -4.58 -11.63
N PRO A 27 7.49 -5.12 -11.44
CA PRO A 27 8.50 -4.46 -10.65
C PRO A 27 8.97 -3.17 -11.31
N GLU A 28 9.07 -2.08 -10.54
CA GLU A 28 9.60 -0.80 -10.98
C GLU A 28 10.76 -0.36 -10.10
N LEU A 29 11.76 0.29 -10.71
CA LEU A 29 12.96 0.74 -10.00
C LEU A 29 12.66 1.95 -9.10
N GLY A 30 13.53 2.13 -8.11
CA GLY A 30 13.58 3.32 -7.26
C GLY A 30 13.42 4.62 -8.05
N PHE A 31 12.49 5.48 -7.62
CA PHE A 31 12.13 6.78 -8.22
C PHE A 31 11.42 6.72 -9.58
N GLN A 32 11.01 5.53 -10.02
CA GLN A 32 10.33 5.28 -11.30
C GLN A 32 9.05 4.44 -11.15
N GLU A 33 8.53 4.31 -9.93
CA GLU A 33 7.39 3.47 -9.54
C GLU A 33 6.03 4.05 -9.94
N GLU A 34 5.91 4.66 -11.12
CA GLU A 34 4.72 5.40 -11.55
C GLU A 34 3.48 4.48 -11.63
N ASN A 35 3.63 3.27 -12.17
CA ASN A 35 2.49 2.36 -12.36
C ASN A 35 2.10 1.69 -11.04
N THR A 36 3.09 1.21 -10.27
CA THR A 36 2.91 0.60 -8.95
C THR A 36 2.19 1.57 -8.04
N ALA A 37 2.66 2.82 -8.04
CA ALA A 37 2.12 3.80 -7.16
C ALA A 37 0.73 4.25 -7.66
N SER A 38 0.45 4.28 -8.97
CA SER A 38 -0.91 4.52 -9.52
C SER A 38 -1.90 3.43 -9.11
N TYR A 39 -1.47 2.17 -9.21
CA TYR A 39 -2.25 1.02 -8.75
C TYR A 39 -2.60 1.12 -7.25
N ILE A 40 -1.65 1.56 -6.42
CA ILE A 40 -1.90 1.79 -4.98
C ILE A 40 -2.98 2.86 -4.77
N GLU A 41 -2.91 3.98 -5.48
CA GLU A 41 -3.91 5.06 -5.37
C GLU A 41 -5.32 4.61 -5.79
N GLU A 42 -5.44 3.79 -6.84
CA GLU A 42 -6.71 3.22 -7.27
C GLU A 42 -7.32 2.31 -6.20
N ASN A 43 -6.50 1.46 -5.57
CA ASN A 43 -6.94 0.62 -4.45
C ASN A 43 -7.39 1.49 -3.26
N ILE A 44 -6.62 2.51 -2.87
CA ILE A 44 -6.99 3.44 -1.78
C ILE A 44 -8.33 4.13 -2.09
N LYS A 45 -8.51 4.59 -3.33
CA LYS A 45 -9.74 5.24 -3.78
C LYS A 45 -10.93 4.29 -3.71
N SER A 46 -10.74 3.00 -3.99
CA SER A 46 -11.79 1.98 -3.87
C SER A 46 -12.31 1.81 -2.44
N PHE A 47 -11.47 2.10 -1.43
CA PHE A 47 -11.86 2.13 -0.02
C PHE A 47 -12.51 3.46 0.41
N GLY A 48 -12.76 4.39 -0.53
CA GLY A 48 -13.33 5.71 -0.23
C GLY A 48 -12.35 6.68 0.41
N LEU A 49 -11.05 6.36 0.40
CA LEU A 49 -9.99 7.20 0.95
C LEU A 49 -9.35 8.08 -0.13
N LYS A 50 -8.71 9.16 0.31
CA LYS A 50 -7.93 10.05 -0.57
C LYS A 50 -6.44 9.86 -0.28
N SER A 51 -5.67 9.65 -1.34
CA SER A 51 -4.21 9.67 -1.33
C SER A 51 -3.67 11.03 -1.79
N ALA A 52 -2.41 11.28 -1.48
CA ALA A 52 -1.62 12.34 -2.07
C ALA A 52 -0.26 11.80 -2.54
N ARG A 53 0.23 12.35 -3.66
CA ARG A 53 1.58 12.12 -4.16
C ARG A 53 2.59 12.98 -3.43
N LEU A 54 3.72 12.37 -3.05
CA LEU A 54 4.88 13.07 -2.51
C LEU A 54 6.14 12.60 -3.25
N ALA A 55 7.06 13.53 -3.50
CA ALA A 55 8.34 13.24 -4.15
C ALA A 55 8.19 12.38 -5.42
N LYS A 56 7.19 12.72 -6.26
CA LYS A 56 6.81 12.03 -7.50
C LYS A 56 6.02 10.73 -7.26
N THR A 57 6.65 9.68 -6.74
CA THR A 57 6.04 8.33 -6.68
C THR A 57 5.52 7.94 -5.31
N GLY A 58 5.93 8.63 -4.23
CA GLY A 58 5.45 8.35 -2.88
C GLY A 58 3.94 8.54 -2.72
N VAL A 59 3.26 7.61 -2.05
CA VAL A 59 1.83 7.68 -1.76
C VAL A 59 1.62 7.85 -0.26
N VAL A 60 0.87 8.88 0.13
CA VAL A 60 0.47 9.10 1.53
C VAL A 60 -1.04 9.12 1.65
N VAL A 61 -1.55 8.42 2.65
CA VAL A 61 -2.97 8.37 3.00
C VAL A 61 -3.14 8.79 4.44
N THR A 62 -4.03 9.75 4.66
CA THR A 62 -4.43 10.17 6.01
C THR A 62 -5.80 9.59 6.31
N ILE A 63 -5.88 8.70 7.29
CA ILE A 63 -7.14 8.14 7.79
C ILE A 63 -7.55 8.92 9.04
N PRO A 64 -8.65 9.72 9.00
CA PRO A 64 -9.06 10.51 10.14
C PRO A 64 -9.56 9.61 11.27
N GLY A 65 -8.89 9.69 12.42
CA GLY A 65 -9.30 9.03 13.65
C GLY A 65 -10.20 9.90 14.53
N LYS A 66 -10.57 9.38 15.70
CA LYS A 66 -11.38 10.08 16.70
C LYS A 66 -10.56 10.84 17.75
N THR A 67 -9.23 10.70 17.74
CA THR A 67 -8.34 11.25 18.77
C THR A 67 -7.34 12.23 18.17
N GLN A 68 -6.72 13.05 19.01
CA GLN A 68 -5.66 13.99 18.61
C GLN A 68 -4.28 13.31 18.42
N LYS A 69 -4.17 12.00 18.64
CA LYS A 69 -2.92 11.25 18.42
C LYS A 69 -2.84 10.80 16.97
N THR A 70 -1.64 10.88 16.40
CA THR A 70 -1.34 10.43 15.04
C THR A 70 -0.35 9.27 15.09
N LEU A 71 -0.65 8.20 14.35
CA LEU A 71 0.24 7.05 14.14
C LEU A 71 0.64 6.98 12.66
N GLY A 72 1.94 6.89 12.39
CA GLY A 72 2.48 6.67 11.05
C GLY A 72 2.81 5.21 10.81
N ILE A 73 2.40 4.66 9.67
CA ILE A 73 2.80 3.34 9.18
C ILE A 73 3.43 3.55 7.79
N ARG A 74 4.55 2.87 7.52
CA ARG A 74 5.33 3.03 6.29
C ARG A 74 5.67 1.67 5.69
N ALA A 75 5.53 1.56 4.37
CA ALA A 75 5.99 0.45 3.54
C ALA A 75 6.67 1.01 2.29
N ASP A 76 7.72 0.35 1.82
CA ASP A 76 8.38 0.60 0.54
C ASP A 76 7.71 -0.19 -0.59
N ILE A 77 7.96 0.25 -1.83
CA ILE A 77 7.31 -0.28 -3.03
C ILE A 77 8.30 -0.53 -4.18
N ASP A 78 9.55 -0.07 -4.06
CA ASP A 78 10.56 -0.16 -5.10
C ASP A 78 11.11 -1.57 -5.25
N ALA A 79 11.39 -1.95 -6.49
CA ALA A 79 12.03 -3.20 -6.84
C ALA A 79 13.54 -3.02 -7.05
N LEU A 80 14.23 -4.15 -7.16
CA LEU A 80 15.66 -4.21 -7.44
C LEU A 80 15.94 -4.56 -8.91
N PRO A 81 17.07 -4.10 -9.48
CA PRO A 81 17.48 -4.43 -10.84
C PRO A 81 18.10 -5.84 -10.89
N VAL A 82 17.27 -6.87 -10.72
CA VAL A 82 17.66 -8.30 -10.72
C VAL A 82 16.76 -9.11 -11.64
N GLN A 83 17.30 -10.19 -12.22
CA GLN A 83 16.59 -11.16 -13.04
C GLN A 83 16.69 -12.56 -12.45
#